data_AF-A0A6M0B9X5-F1
#
_entry.id   AF-A0A6M0B9X5-F1
#
_cell.length_a   1.000
_cell.length_b   1.000
_cell.length_c   1.000
_cell.angle_alpha   90.00
_cell.angle_beta   90.00
_cell.angle_gamma   90.00
#
_symmetry.space_group_name_H-M   'P 1'
#
loop_
_entity.id
_entity.type
_entity.pdbx_description
1 polymer ?
#
loop_
_entity_poly.entity_id
_entity_poly.type
_entity_poly.pdbx_seq_one_letter_code
_entity_poly.pdbx_strand_id
1 'polypeptide(L)' 'MSDNNPYDQLGVTEEASFDEIQDAKGRLMQKHRGNQKLLDTVEAAYDAIIMDRLRMRQEGKIKVPDR' A
#
# COMPACT_ATOMS: atom_id res chain seq x y z
N MET A 1 -20.21 -4.36 2.91
CA MET A 1 -19.16 -5.38 3.11
C MET A 1 -18.12 -5.22 2.01
N SER A 2 -17.37 -4.13 2.05
CA SER A 2 -16.23 -3.93 1.14
C SER A 2 -15.10 -3.21 1.88
N ASP A 3 -15.02 -3.43 3.19
CA ASP A 3 -14.40 -2.51 4.14
C ASP A 3 -13.05 -3.03 4.62
N ASN A 4 -12.13 -3.31 3.70
CA ASN A 4 -10.72 -3.35 4.05
C ASN A 4 -9.97 -2.55 3.01
N ASN A 5 -9.88 -1.24 3.27
CA ASN A 5 -9.04 -0.33 2.52
C ASN A 5 -7.61 -0.91 2.50
N PRO A 6 -6.92 -1.01 1.35
CA PRO A 6 -5.56 -1.54 1.32
C PRO A 6 -4.58 -0.76 2.23
N TYR A 7 -4.84 0.52 2.48
CA TYR A 7 -4.10 1.31 3.47
C TYR A 7 -4.28 0.75 4.90
N ASP A 8 -5.51 0.43 5.31
CA ASP A 8 -5.80 -0.18 6.60
C ASP A 8 -5.17 -1.58 6.73
N GLN A 9 -5.15 -2.36 5.64
CA GLN A 9 -4.51 -3.69 5.62
C GLN A 9 -3.00 -3.62 5.85
N LEU A 10 -2.36 -2.56 5.35
CA LEU A 10 -0.95 -2.27 5.62
C LEU A 10 -0.74 -1.56 6.95
N GLY A 11 -1.79 -1.08 7.61
CA GLY A 11 -1.71 -0.30 8.85
C GLY A 11 -1.14 1.10 8.64
N VAL A 12 -1.42 1.69 7.49
CA VAL A 12 -0.98 3.03 7.09
C VAL A 12 -2.20 3.88 6.71
N THR A 13 -2.03 5.19 6.68
CA THR A 13 -3.07 6.12 6.22
C THR A 13 -2.95 6.34 4.71
N GLU A 14 -4.03 6.83 4.08
CA GLU A 14 -4.01 7.22 2.66
C GLU A 14 -2.96 8.30 2.35
N GLU A 15 -2.65 9.12 3.35
CA GLU A 15 -1.64 10.19 3.31
C GLU A 15 -0.20 9.70 3.48
N ALA A 16 0.02 8.43 3.83
CA ALA A 16 1.35 7.89 4.10
C ALA A 16 2.29 8.08 2.91
N SER A 17 3.56 8.35 3.15
CA SER A 17 4.58 8.38 2.10
C SER A 17 4.81 6.98 1.51
N PHE A 18 5.41 6.92 0.32
CA PHE A 18 5.79 5.65 -0.30
C PHE A 18 6.74 4.85 0.61
N ASP A 19 7.66 5.55 1.29
CA ASP A 19 8.60 4.92 2.23
C ASP A 19 7.87 4.30 3.42
N GLU A 20 6.88 4.98 4.01
CA GLU A 20 6.06 4.44 5.09
C GLU A 20 5.27 3.20 4.67
N ILE A 21 4.74 3.18 3.44
CA ILE A 21 4.03 2.02 2.88
C ILE A 21 4.99 0.85 2.69
N GLN A 22 6.19 1.11 2.16
CA GLN A 22 7.21 0.08 1.96
C GLN A 22 7.69 -0.51 3.29
N ASP A 23 7.91 0.34 4.30
CA ASP A 23 8.28 -0.08 5.65
C ASP A 23 7.15 -0.88 6.33
N ALA A 24 5.90 -0.47 6.16
CA ALA A 24 4.74 -1.21 6.65
C ALA A 24 4.65 -2.60 6.03
N LYS A 25 4.78 -2.71 4.70
CA LYS A 25 4.88 -3.99 4.00
C LYS A 25 6.01 -4.84 4.58
N GLY A 26 7.21 -4.29 4.70
CA GLY A 26 8.38 -5.01 5.23
C GLY A 26 8.15 -5.56 6.64
N ARG A 27 7.55 -4.76 7.53
CA ARG A 27 7.17 -5.17 8.89
C ARG A 27 6.15 -6.31 8.88
N LEU A 28 5.10 -6.21 8.07
CA LEU A 28 4.07 -7.25 7.96
C LEU A 28 4.62 -8.54 7.35
N MET A 29 5.46 -8.44 6.32
CA MET A 29 6.10 -9.59 5.71
C MET A 29 6.99 -10.33 6.72
N GLN A 30 7.77 -9.60 7.52
CA GLN A 30 8.57 -10.22 8.59
C GLN A 30 7.70 -10.84 9.68
N LYS A 31 6.64 -10.15 10.10
CA LYS A 31 5.69 -10.62 11.13
C LYS A 31 4.95 -11.90 10.70
N HIS A 32 4.65 -12.02 9.40
CA HIS A 32 3.86 -13.13 8.84
C HIS A 32 4.68 -14.07 7.95
N ARG A 33 6.01 -14.14 8.11
CA ARG A 33 6.94 -14.94 7.30
C ARG A 33 6.61 -16.43 7.13
N GLY A 34 5.69 -16.98 7.94
CA GLY A 34 5.22 -18.36 7.87
C GLY A 34 3.78 -18.54 7.35
N ASN A 35 3.09 -17.46 6.97
CA ASN A 35 1.70 -17.52 6.52
C ASN A 35 1.56 -16.89 5.13
N GLN A 36 1.71 -17.72 4.09
CA GLN A 36 1.62 -17.30 2.69
C GLN A 36 0.34 -16.54 2.37
N LYS A 37 -0.83 -16.98 2.86
CA LYS A 37 -2.10 -16.28 2.60
C LYS A 37 -2.09 -14.82 3.09
N LEU A 38 -1.46 -14.58 4.25
CA LEU A 38 -1.31 -13.22 4.79
C LEU A 38 -0.29 -12.42 3.98
N LEU A 39 0.81 -13.05 3.56
CA LEU A 39 1.79 -12.41 2.69
C LEU A 39 1.17 -11.99 1.35
N ASP A 40 0.39 -12.87 0.72
CA ASP A 40 -0.32 -12.58 -0.53
C ASP A 40 -1.31 -11.43 -0.34
N THR A 41 -2.00 -11.37 0.81
CA THR A 41 -2.90 -10.27 1.15
C THR A 41 -2.15 -8.95 1.30
N VAL A 42 -0.98 -8.97 1.96
CA VAL A 42 -0.11 -7.79 2.13
C VAL A 42 0.44 -7.30 0.79
N GLU A 43 0.81 -8.21 -0.11
CA GLU A 43 1.24 -7.87 -1.47
C GLU A 43 0.10 -7.29 -2.29
N ALA A 44 -1.08 -7.90 -2.28
CA ALA A 44 -2.25 -7.38 -2.97
C ALA A 44 -2.66 -5.99 -2.46
N ALA A 45 -2.59 -5.75 -1.15
CA ALA A 45 -2.83 -4.45 -0.55
C ALA A 45 -1.82 -3.41 -1.04
N TYR A 46 -0.53 -3.77 -1.05
CA TYR A 46 0.53 -2.91 -1.53
C TYR A 46 0.32 -2.53 -3.01
N ASP A 47 0.08 -3.52 -3.87
CA ASP A 47 -0.14 -3.29 -5.30
C ASP A 47 -1.39 -2.42 -5.55
N ALA A 48 -2.46 -2.62 -4.77
CA ALA A 48 -3.65 -1.78 -4.85
C ALA A 48 -3.35 -0.31 -4.52
N ILE A 49 -2.55 -0.03 -3.49
CA ILE A 49 -2.12 1.34 -3.15
C ILE A 49 -1.29 1.95 -4.29
N ILE A 50 -0.36 1.19 -4.88
CA ILE A 50 0.46 1.69 -5.99
C ILE A 50 -0.42 2.02 -7.19
N MET A 51 -1.37 1.16 -7.53
CA MET A 51 -2.31 1.41 -8.63
C MET A 51 -3.21 2.60 -8.36
N ASP A 52 -3.70 2.78 -7.13
CA ASP A 52 -4.54 3.92 -6.77
C ASP A 52 -3.76 5.24 -6.84
N ARG A 53 -2.52 5.27 -6.36
CA ARG A 53 -1.63 6.43 -6.49
C ARG A 53 -1.25 6.72 -7.93
N LEU A 54 -1.00 5.69 -8.72
CA LEU A 54 -0.75 5.82 -10.15
C LEU A 54 -1.96 6.43 -10.85
N ARG A 55 -3.17 5.97 -10.51
CA ARG A 55 -4.43 6.53 -11.02
C ARG A 55 -4.60 8.00 -10.62
N MET A 56 -4.38 8.35 -9.36
CA MET A 56 -4.42 9.75 -8.90
C MET A 56 -3.40 10.64 -9.62
N ARG A 57 -2.21 10.11 -9.93
CA ARG A 57 -1.22 10.80 -10.76
C ARG A 57 -1.73 10.99 -12.19
N GLN A 58 -2.31 9.97 -12.80
CA GLN A 58 -2.88 10.06 -14.16
C GLN A 58 -4.08 11.02 -14.23
N GLU A 59 -4.89 11.08 -13.17
CA GLU A 59 -6.00 12.03 -13.03
C GLU A 59 -5.53 13.48 -12.77
N GLY A 60 -4.22 13.73 -12.66
CA GLY A 60 -3.65 15.05 -12.40
C GLY A 60 -3.83 15.55 -10.97
N LYS A 61 -4.28 14.69 -10.05
CA LYS A 61 -4.49 15.01 -8.62
C LYS A 61 -3.19 15.03 -7.82
N ILE A 62 -2.16 14.33 -8.28
CA ILE A 62 -0.82 14.33 -7.68
C ILE A 62 0.15 15.02 -8.64
N LYS A 63 0.70 16.16 -8.23
CA LYS A 63 1.80 16.80 -8.96
C LYS A 63 3.05 15.93 -8.84
N VAL A 64 3.58 15.48 -9.98
CA VAL A 64 4.92 14.87 -10.04
C VAL A 64 5.91 15.96 -9.62
N PRO A 65 6.74 15.77 -8.59
CA PRO A 65 7.83 16.70 -8.32
C PRO A 65 8.77 16.66 -9.53
N ASP A 66 8.93 17.81 -10.19
CA ASP A 66 9.98 17.99 -11.19
C ASP A 66 11.33 17.70 -10.53
N ARG A 67 12.11 16.86 -11.19
CA ARG A 67 13.39 16.34 -10.72
C ARG A 67 14.51 17.34 -10.96
#